data_AF-A0A084STG2-F1
#
_entry.id   AF-A0A084STG2-F1
#
_cell.length_a   1.000
_cell.length_b   1.000
_cell.length_c   1.000
_cell.angle_alpha   90.00
_cell.angle_beta   90.00
_cell.angle_gamma   90.00
#
_symmetry.space_group_name_H-M   'P 1'
#
loop_
_entity.id
_entity.type
_entity.pdbx_description
1 polymer ?
#
loop_
_entity_poly.entity_id
_entity_poly.type
_entity_poly.pdbx_seq_one_letter_code
_entity_poly.pdbx_strand_id
1 'polypeptide(L)'
;MRRVSWCGWLLGWVLLQACAGTHAASAYESVGSGEQQVLALGPRFRLPRAAKPPAPGKPPVAPKAEPPPAPTPASPASSAAKPTATQQTPAPRKPAAVHPTARGLLDPKLARSLFDQGMAEARKRFPHLHGKPKQKHHVHPKYLGGTEDGPTVELDPAYHQLVTSAFRQEVRYGQGVLPELGELQDIMRRVYSRYPLPGIHFQP
;
A
#
# COMPACT_ATOMS: atom_id res chain seq x y z
N MET A 1 -30.98 19.51 -15.02
CA MET A 1 -31.61 18.99 -13.79
C MET A 1 -32.16 17.59 -14.08
N ARG A 2 -31.50 16.51 -13.62
CA ARG A 2 -32.03 15.15 -13.70
C ARG A 2 -31.86 14.51 -12.32
N ARG A 3 -32.99 14.26 -11.65
CA ARG A 3 -33.06 13.60 -10.35
C ARG A 3 -32.99 12.10 -10.59
N VAL A 4 -32.00 11.43 -10.02
CA VAL A 4 -31.93 9.96 -10.01
C VAL A 4 -32.43 9.51 -8.65
N SER A 5 -33.59 8.86 -8.66
CA SER A 5 -34.30 8.28 -7.52
C SER A 5 -33.53 7.08 -6.99
N TRP A 6 -33.20 7.08 -5.69
CA TRP A 6 -32.70 5.90 -4.97
C TRP A 6 -33.88 5.25 -4.25
N CYS A 7 -34.44 4.21 -4.87
CA CYS A 7 -35.41 3.34 -4.21
C CYS A 7 -34.71 2.27 -3.38
N GLY A 8 -35.01 2.34 -2.08
CA GLY A 8 -35.06 1.30 -1.06
C GLY A 8 -34.52 -0.09 -1.35
N TRP A 9 -33.55 -0.49 -0.53
CA TRP A 9 -33.44 -1.87 -0.05
C TRP A 9 -33.34 -1.84 1.47
N LEU A 10 -34.48 -2.07 2.12
CA LEU A 10 -34.63 -2.41 3.52
C LEU A 10 -35.34 -3.76 3.57
N LEU A 11 -34.89 -4.58 4.52
CA LEU A 11 -35.54 -5.77 5.10
C LEU A 11 -35.43 -7.10 4.35
N GLY A 12 -34.77 -8.03 5.04
CA GLY A 12 -34.72 -9.46 4.74
C GLY A 12 -33.99 -10.23 5.83
N TRP A 13 -34.56 -10.24 7.04
CA TRP A 13 -34.22 -11.18 8.13
C TRP A 13 -34.39 -12.62 7.63
N VAL A 14 -33.38 -13.48 7.79
CA VAL A 14 -33.58 -14.91 8.02
C VAL A 14 -32.64 -15.40 9.12
N LEU A 15 -33.30 -16.04 10.07
CA LEU A 15 -32.89 -16.69 11.29
C LEU A 15 -32.14 -18.00 11.01
N LEU A 16 -31.41 -18.49 12.02
CA LEU A 16 -31.08 -19.92 12.24
C LEU A 16 -29.89 -20.51 11.44
N GLN A 17 -28.79 -20.81 12.13
CA GLN A 17 -28.47 -22.20 12.50
C GLN A 17 -27.30 -22.20 13.49
N ALA A 18 -27.57 -22.63 14.73
CA ALA A 18 -26.55 -23.06 15.67
C ALA A 18 -26.04 -24.43 15.23
N CYS A 19 -24.73 -24.58 15.05
CA CYS A 19 -24.05 -25.86 15.08
C CYS A 19 -22.93 -25.77 16.10
N ALA A 20 -23.21 -26.24 17.31
CA ALA A 20 -22.19 -26.65 18.26
C ALA A 20 -21.47 -27.87 17.67
N GLY A 21 -20.18 -27.74 17.42
CA GLY A 21 -19.31 -28.82 16.96
C GLY A 21 -18.14 -28.99 17.90
N THR A 22 -18.33 -29.79 18.95
CA THR A 22 -17.28 -30.40 19.77
C THR A 22 -16.62 -31.53 19.01
N HIS A 23 -15.37 -31.38 18.55
CA HIS A 23 -14.45 -32.47 18.24
C HIS A 23 -13.03 -31.98 18.57
N ALA A 24 -12.49 -32.39 19.72
CA ALA A 24 -11.69 -33.60 19.89
C ALA A 24 -10.19 -33.27 19.75
N ALA A 25 -9.51 -33.32 20.89
CA ALA A 25 -8.07 -33.32 21.00
C ALA A 25 -7.50 -34.46 20.16
N SER A 26 -6.54 -34.14 19.29
CA SER A 26 -5.64 -35.13 18.71
C SER A 26 -4.24 -34.79 19.19
N ALA A 27 -3.79 -35.52 20.20
CA ALA A 27 -2.38 -35.70 20.47
C ALA A 27 -1.73 -36.28 19.21
N TYR A 28 -0.62 -35.69 18.76
CA TYR A 28 0.30 -36.40 17.89
C TYR A 28 1.62 -36.54 18.62
N GLU A 29 2.04 -37.79 18.66
CA GLU A 29 3.16 -38.32 19.41
C GLU A 29 4.50 -37.80 18.90
N SER A 30 5.35 -37.54 19.90
CA SER A 30 6.79 -37.60 19.84
C SER A 30 7.23 -39.04 19.56
N VAL A 31 7.88 -39.34 18.43
CA VAL A 31 9.11 -40.17 18.35
C VAL A 31 9.76 -39.96 16.97
N GLY A 32 11.08 -39.74 16.91
CA GLY A 32 11.80 -39.74 15.64
C GLY A 32 13.26 -39.32 15.71
N SER A 33 13.99 -39.85 16.70
CA SER A 33 15.46 -39.81 16.69
C SER A 33 15.97 -40.71 15.55
N GLY A 34 16.72 -40.13 14.63
CA GLY A 34 17.27 -40.81 13.46
C GLY A 34 18.58 -40.18 13.05
N GLU A 35 19.63 -40.44 13.83
CA GLU A 35 21.02 -40.37 13.36
C GLU A 35 21.16 -41.20 12.08
N GLN A 36 21.54 -40.56 10.97
CA GLN A 36 22.39 -41.19 9.97
C GLN A 36 23.49 -40.21 9.58
N GLN A 37 24.63 -40.36 10.26
CA GLN A 37 25.92 -40.00 9.72
C GLN A 37 26.24 -40.96 8.58
N VAL A 38 26.52 -40.43 7.39
CA VAL A 38 27.29 -41.14 6.36
C VAL A 38 28.25 -40.15 5.70
N LEU A 39 29.49 -40.22 6.18
CA LEU A 39 30.71 -40.41 5.39
C LEU A 39 30.83 -39.63 4.07
N ALA A 40 31.54 -38.51 4.17
CA ALA A 40 32.86 -38.24 3.56
C ALA A 40 33.15 -38.59 2.07
N LEU A 41 33.91 -37.65 1.48
CA LEU A 41 34.88 -37.74 0.38
C LEU A 41 34.43 -37.39 -1.05
N GLY A 42 35.06 -36.32 -1.56
CA GLY A 42 35.41 -36.21 -2.97
C GLY A 42 35.47 -34.77 -3.50
N PRO A 43 36.65 -34.22 -3.86
CA PRO A 43 36.73 -33.02 -4.67
C PRO A 43 36.66 -33.37 -6.17
N ARG A 44 36.05 -32.45 -6.93
CA ARG A 44 36.21 -32.19 -8.38
C ARG A 44 35.50 -33.12 -9.36
N PHE A 45 34.70 -32.51 -10.23
CA PHE A 45 34.96 -32.49 -11.67
C PHE A 45 34.26 -31.27 -12.30
N ARG A 46 35.02 -30.42 -12.99
CA ARG A 46 34.54 -29.23 -13.69
C ARG A 46 34.32 -29.63 -15.15
N LEU A 47 33.07 -29.67 -15.62
CA LEU A 47 32.77 -29.90 -17.03
C LEU A 47 32.92 -28.59 -17.84
N PRO A 48 33.60 -28.59 -19.00
CA PRO A 48 33.57 -27.46 -19.92
C PRO A 48 32.25 -27.41 -20.72
N ARG A 49 31.56 -26.28 -20.55
CA ARG A 49 30.91 -25.39 -21.55
C ARG A 49 30.34 -25.99 -22.84
N ALA A 50 29.01 -25.88 -23.01
CA ALA A 50 28.38 -25.76 -24.32
C ALA A 50 28.20 -24.27 -24.68
N ALA A 51 28.60 -23.86 -25.88
CA ALA A 51 28.32 -22.54 -26.44
C ALA A 51 26.96 -22.55 -27.15
N LYS A 52 26.13 -21.51 -26.96
CA LYS A 52 24.97 -21.17 -27.82
C LYS A 52 24.21 -19.97 -27.26
N PRO A 53 23.35 -19.26 -28.01
CA PRO A 53 23.23 -19.02 -29.46
C PRO A 53 23.59 -17.54 -29.82
N PRO A 54 23.53 -17.12 -31.10
CA PRO A 54 23.79 -15.72 -31.48
C PRO A 54 22.81 -14.73 -30.85
N ALA A 55 23.27 -13.49 -30.70
CA ALA A 55 22.54 -12.39 -30.10
C ALA A 55 21.21 -12.09 -30.81
N PRO A 56 20.17 -11.65 -30.07
CA PRO A 56 18.98 -11.09 -30.70
C PRO A 56 19.37 -9.90 -31.57
N GLY A 57 18.97 -9.93 -32.84
CA GLY A 57 19.15 -8.79 -33.74
C GLY A 57 18.56 -7.53 -33.12
N LYS A 58 19.26 -6.40 -33.25
CA LYS A 58 18.74 -5.11 -32.81
C LYS A 58 17.38 -4.88 -33.50
N PRO A 59 16.30 -4.59 -32.76
CA PRO A 59 15.08 -4.11 -33.41
C PRO A 59 15.40 -2.84 -34.20
N PRO A 60 14.73 -2.60 -35.34
CA PRO A 60 14.91 -1.38 -36.11
C PRO A 60 14.74 -0.16 -35.21
N VAL A 61 15.67 0.77 -35.33
CA VAL A 61 15.63 2.08 -34.67
C VAL A 61 14.38 2.79 -35.15
N ALA A 62 13.38 2.93 -34.28
CA ALA A 62 12.26 3.81 -34.55
C ALA A 62 12.81 5.23 -34.80
N PRO A 63 12.34 5.94 -35.85
CA PRO A 63 12.80 7.30 -36.12
C PRO A 63 12.61 8.17 -34.88
N LYS A 64 13.70 8.83 -34.52
CA LYS A 64 13.81 9.84 -33.48
C LYS A 64 12.72 10.88 -33.71
N ALA A 65 11.65 10.85 -32.90
CA ALA A 65 10.70 11.94 -32.86
C ALA A 65 11.48 13.22 -32.52
N GLU A 66 11.43 14.16 -33.46
CA GLU A 66 12.04 15.46 -33.36
C GLU A 66 11.49 16.18 -32.10
N PRO A 67 12.35 16.79 -31.27
CA PRO A 67 11.89 17.53 -30.11
C PRO A 67 10.99 18.69 -30.59
N PRO A 68 9.86 18.97 -29.90
CA PRO A 68 9.10 20.17 -30.19
C PRO A 68 9.99 21.42 -30.02
N PRO A 69 9.79 22.46 -30.85
CA PRO A 69 10.61 23.65 -30.84
C PRO A 69 10.60 24.32 -29.45
N ALA A 70 11.77 24.84 -29.07
CA ALA A 70 11.98 25.63 -27.86
C ALA A 70 11.03 26.85 -27.79
N PRO A 71 10.68 27.31 -26.58
CA PRO A 71 9.61 28.28 -26.33
C PRO A 71 9.94 29.67 -26.90
N THR A 72 8.94 30.31 -27.51
CA THR A 72 8.98 31.74 -27.85
C THR A 72 8.98 32.59 -26.58
N PRO A 73 9.92 33.55 -26.43
CA PRO A 73 9.87 34.55 -25.38
C PRO A 73 9.07 35.76 -25.86
N ALA A 74 8.10 36.23 -25.07
CA ALA A 74 7.70 37.64 -25.01
C ALA A 74 6.75 37.93 -23.83
N SER A 75 7.33 38.49 -22.78
CA SER A 75 6.82 39.55 -21.89
C SER A 75 5.82 40.53 -22.56
N PRO A 76 4.92 41.22 -21.81
CA PRO A 76 5.36 42.14 -20.76
C PRO A 76 4.50 42.25 -19.48
N ALA A 77 5.14 42.96 -18.56
CA ALA A 77 4.73 43.39 -17.25
C ALA A 77 3.34 44.06 -17.13
N SER A 78 2.93 44.12 -15.86
CA SER A 78 2.16 45.20 -15.24
C SER A 78 0.63 45.05 -15.26
N SER A 79 0.08 44.64 -14.12
CA SER A 79 -0.90 45.49 -13.45
C SER A 79 -1.01 45.13 -11.98
N ALA A 80 -0.69 46.11 -11.14
CA ALA A 80 -0.96 46.09 -9.73
C ALA A 80 -2.46 46.05 -9.48
N ALA A 81 -2.94 45.01 -8.82
CA ALA A 81 -4.16 45.06 -8.04
C ALA A 81 -3.93 44.24 -6.76
N LYS A 82 -3.84 44.94 -5.63
CA LYS A 82 -4.00 44.34 -4.30
C LYS A 82 -5.45 43.87 -4.17
N PRO A 83 -5.76 42.58 -3.95
CA PRO A 83 -6.88 42.24 -3.11
C PRO A 83 -6.39 42.28 -1.66
N THR A 84 -6.90 43.25 -0.92
CA THR A 84 -6.93 43.24 0.54
C THR A 84 -7.58 41.93 0.97
N ALA A 85 -6.76 40.93 1.29
CA ALA A 85 -7.20 39.72 1.93
C ALA A 85 -7.58 40.11 3.36
N THR A 86 -8.87 40.36 3.57
CA THR A 86 -9.50 40.26 4.88
C THR A 86 -9.10 38.91 5.45
N GLN A 87 -8.16 38.91 6.39
CA GLN A 87 -7.86 37.78 7.24
C GLN A 87 -9.16 37.46 7.99
N GLN A 88 -9.93 36.51 7.45
CA GLN A 88 -10.98 35.87 8.21
C GLN A 88 -10.28 35.10 9.32
N THR A 89 -10.25 35.70 10.50
CA THR A 89 -9.96 35.02 11.75
C THR A 89 -10.84 33.76 11.79
N PRO A 90 -10.26 32.55 11.73
CA PRO A 90 -11.07 31.35 11.84
C PRO A 90 -11.76 31.40 13.20
N ALA A 91 -13.09 31.30 13.18
CA ALA A 91 -13.90 31.20 14.37
C ALA A 91 -13.30 30.13 15.31
N PRO A 92 -13.36 30.33 16.64
CA PRO A 92 -12.83 29.37 17.60
C PRO A 92 -13.49 28.02 17.33
N ARG A 93 -12.72 27.09 16.74
CA ARG A 93 -13.17 25.73 16.56
C ARG A 93 -13.44 25.20 17.96
N LYS A 94 -14.69 24.86 18.23
CA LYS A 94 -15.15 24.15 19.43
C LYS A 94 -14.08 23.10 19.74
N PRO A 95 -13.46 23.09 20.94
CA PRO A 95 -12.41 22.14 21.25
C PRO A 95 -12.97 20.75 20.99
N ALA A 96 -12.44 20.10 19.94
CA ALA A 96 -12.76 18.73 19.64
C ALA A 96 -12.55 17.96 20.94
N ALA A 97 -13.58 17.22 21.34
CA ALA A 97 -13.59 16.46 22.57
C ALA A 97 -12.23 15.80 22.75
N VAL A 98 -11.55 16.18 23.83
CA VAL A 98 -10.22 15.70 24.19
C VAL A 98 -10.33 14.19 24.24
N HIS A 99 -9.82 13.50 23.21
CA HIS A 99 -9.75 12.05 23.20
C HIS A 99 -8.83 11.67 24.37
N PRO A 100 -9.37 11.07 25.45
CA PRO A 100 -8.54 10.70 26.57
C PRO A 100 -7.82 9.43 26.14
N THR A 101 -6.58 9.57 25.67
CA THR A 101 -5.41 8.90 26.24
C THR A 101 -4.25 8.94 25.26
N ALA A 102 -3.06 9.05 25.84
CA ALA A 102 -1.76 8.79 25.22
C ALA A 102 -1.59 7.32 24.77
N ARG A 103 -2.57 6.73 24.07
CA ARG A 103 -2.65 5.33 23.62
C ARG A 103 -2.87 5.27 22.10
N GLY A 104 -1.86 5.73 21.37
CA GLY A 104 -1.89 5.73 19.90
C GLY A 104 -1.46 4.41 19.25
N LEU A 105 -0.90 3.47 20.00
CA LEU A 105 -0.46 2.21 19.39
C LEU A 105 -1.67 1.30 19.17
N LEU A 106 -1.95 0.93 17.91
CA LEU A 106 -2.79 -0.23 17.64
C LEU A 106 -2.23 -1.42 18.45
N ASP A 107 -3.10 -2.09 19.20
CA ASP A 107 -2.73 -3.31 19.92
C ASP A 107 -2.06 -4.29 18.93
N PRO A 108 -0.85 -4.82 19.21
CA PRO A 108 -0.14 -5.66 18.26
C PRO A 108 -0.95 -6.87 17.77
N LYS A 109 -1.82 -7.44 18.62
CA LYS A 109 -2.69 -8.56 18.19
C LYS A 109 -3.76 -8.09 17.23
N LEU A 110 -4.40 -6.95 17.52
CA LEU A 110 -5.35 -6.33 16.59
C LEU A 110 -4.69 -5.96 15.26
N ALA A 111 -3.51 -5.33 15.28
CA ALA A 111 -2.76 -4.98 14.08
C ALA A 111 -2.42 -6.24 13.25
N ARG A 112 -2.02 -7.33 13.91
CA ARG A 112 -1.77 -8.60 13.23
C ARG A 112 -3.04 -9.16 12.58
N SER A 113 -4.16 -9.17 13.30
CA SER A 113 -5.44 -9.64 12.77
C SER A 113 -5.91 -8.83 11.56
N LEU A 114 -5.81 -7.50 11.62
CA LEU A 114 -6.14 -6.61 10.50
C LEU A 114 -5.20 -6.83 9.31
N PHE A 115 -3.91 -7.05 9.54
CA PHE A 115 -2.97 -7.41 8.48
C PHE A 115 -3.37 -8.72 7.80
N ASP A 116 -3.68 -9.77 8.58
CA ASP A 116 -4.08 -11.07 8.04
C ASP A 116 -5.41 -10.97 7.25
N GLN A 117 -6.37 -10.16 7.73
CA GLN A 117 -7.62 -9.85 7.02
C GLN A 117 -7.37 -9.11 5.70
N GLY A 118 -6.57 -8.05 5.73
CA GLY A 118 -6.22 -7.27 4.55
C GLY A 118 -5.41 -8.09 3.53
N MET A 119 -4.57 -9.03 3.97
CA MET A 119 -3.89 -10.00 3.11
C MET A 119 -4.89 -10.92 2.39
N ALA A 120 -5.90 -11.43 3.10
CA ALA A 120 -6.94 -12.25 2.49
C ALA A 120 -7.76 -11.45 1.46
N GLU A 121 -8.13 -10.21 1.77
CA GLU A 121 -8.81 -9.30 0.84
C GLU A 121 -7.95 -9.03 -0.40
N ALA A 122 -6.67 -8.68 -0.19
CA ALA A 122 -5.74 -8.38 -1.26
C ALA A 122 -5.61 -9.54 -2.26
N ARG A 123 -5.47 -10.78 -1.77
CA ARG A 123 -5.39 -11.98 -2.62
C ARG A 123 -6.67 -12.20 -3.42
N LYS A 124 -7.84 -11.95 -2.82
CA LYS A 124 -9.13 -12.05 -3.51
C LYS A 124 -9.26 -10.98 -4.60
N ARG A 125 -8.83 -9.75 -4.33
CA ARG A 125 -8.98 -8.60 -5.23
C ARG A 125 -7.93 -8.59 -6.35
N PHE A 126 -6.72 -9.06 -6.06
CA PHE A 126 -5.58 -9.04 -6.97
C PHE A 126 -4.94 -10.44 -7.10
N PRO A 127 -5.69 -11.46 -7.57
CA PRO A 127 -5.22 -12.85 -7.59
C PRO A 127 -3.97 -13.05 -8.46
N HIS A 128 -3.82 -12.25 -9.52
CA HIS A 128 -2.68 -12.29 -10.44
C HIS A 128 -1.39 -11.65 -9.86
N LEU A 129 -1.45 -11.04 -8.68
CA LEU A 129 -0.30 -10.45 -7.99
C LEU A 129 0.23 -11.33 -6.86
N HIS A 130 -0.61 -12.20 -6.28
CA HIS A 130 -0.20 -13.07 -5.19
C HIS A 130 0.87 -14.07 -5.64
N GLY A 131 1.85 -14.33 -4.76
CA GLY A 131 2.93 -15.30 -5.00
C GLY A 131 4.09 -14.75 -5.83
N LYS A 132 4.00 -13.51 -6.32
CA LYS A 132 5.11 -12.80 -6.98
C LYS A 132 6.16 -12.35 -5.95
N PRO A 133 7.40 -12.04 -6.38
CA PRO A 133 8.44 -11.50 -5.50
C PRO A 133 7.94 -10.28 -4.73
N LYS A 134 8.31 -10.19 -3.45
CA LYS A 134 7.91 -9.08 -2.59
C LYS A 134 8.30 -7.72 -3.19
N GLN A 135 7.47 -6.73 -2.94
CA GLN A 135 7.68 -5.35 -3.39
C GLN A 135 7.99 -4.44 -2.20
N LYS A 136 8.89 -3.47 -2.41
CA LYS A 136 9.19 -2.45 -1.42
C LYS A 136 8.07 -1.41 -1.43
N HIS A 137 7.39 -1.27 -0.31
CA HIS A 137 6.40 -0.23 -0.06
C HIS A 137 7.04 0.88 0.76
N HIS A 138 7.00 2.12 0.26
CA HIS A 138 7.43 3.27 1.04
C HIS A 138 6.42 3.56 2.14
N VAL A 139 6.88 3.64 3.39
CA VAL A 139 6.03 3.95 4.54
C VAL A 139 5.41 5.33 4.38
N HIS A 140 6.16 6.29 3.83
CA HIS A 140 5.65 7.56 3.35
C HIS A 140 5.59 7.52 1.81
N PRO A 141 4.39 7.47 1.20
CA PRO A 141 4.27 7.36 -0.25
C PRO A 141 4.99 8.49 -1.01
N LYS A 142 5.85 8.13 -1.96
CA LYS A 142 6.63 9.07 -2.79
C LYS A 142 5.77 10.14 -3.47
N TYR A 143 4.62 9.74 -4.01
CA TYR A 143 3.72 10.65 -4.72
C TYR A 143 2.94 11.60 -3.80
N LEU A 144 3.06 11.44 -2.47
CA LEU A 144 2.52 12.35 -1.47
C LEU A 144 3.62 13.21 -0.81
N GLY A 145 4.82 13.27 -1.40
CA GLY A 145 5.95 14.03 -0.88
C GLY A 145 6.94 13.22 -0.03
N GLY A 146 6.80 11.89 -0.01
CA GLY A 146 7.78 11.01 0.64
C GLY A 146 9.15 11.05 -0.02
N THR A 147 10.21 10.94 0.78
CA THR A 147 11.60 10.95 0.28
C THR A 147 11.90 9.71 -0.57
N GLU A 148 12.84 9.85 -1.53
CA GLU A 148 13.15 8.76 -2.43
C GLU A 148 13.78 7.55 -1.72
N ASP A 149 14.66 7.85 -0.76
CA ASP A 149 15.36 6.91 0.12
C ASP A 149 14.65 6.72 1.47
N GLY A 150 13.36 7.07 1.54
CA GLY A 150 12.56 6.91 2.75
C GLY A 150 12.43 5.45 3.18
N PRO A 151 12.06 5.19 4.45
CA PRO A 151 11.90 3.84 4.97
C PRO A 151 10.91 3.03 4.13
N THR A 152 11.26 1.75 3.89
CA THR A 152 10.44 0.82 3.12
C THR A 152 10.19 -0.47 3.89
N VAL A 153 9.09 -1.14 3.56
CA VAL A 153 8.76 -2.50 4.03
C VAL A 153 8.50 -3.41 2.85
N GLU A 154 8.93 -4.66 2.95
CA GLU A 154 8.66 -5.66 1.92
C GLU A 154 7.27 -6.28 2.11
N LEU A 155 6.40 -6.11 1.11
CA LEU A 155 5.04 -6.62 1.13
C LEU A 155 4.79 -7.61 -0.01
N ASP A 156 3.81 -8.51 0.19
CA ASP A 156 3.24 -9.27 -0.93
C ASP A 156 2.67 -8.27 -1.96
N PRO A 157 2.90 -8.47 -3.27
CA PRO A 157 2.48 -7.52 -4.30
C PRO A 157 0.98 -7.25 -4.34
N ALA A 158 0.13 -8.23 -3.98
CA ALA A 158 -1.31 -8.02 -3.90
C ALA A 158 -1.65 -7.05 -2.76
N TYR A 159 -1.02 -7.22 -1.60
CA TYR A 159 -1.23 -6.33 -0.44
C TYR A 159 -0.63 -4.95 -0.68
N HIS A 160 0.54 -4.88 -1.32
CA HIS A 160 1.15 -3.64 -1.78
C HIS A 160 0.18 -2.82 -2.66
N GLN A 161 -0.50 -3.49 -3.60
CA GLN A 161 -1.49 -2.87 -4.46
C GLN A 161 -2.75 -2.44 -3.71
N LEU A 162 -3.20 -3.22 -2.72
CA LEU A 162 -4.36 -2.87 -1.87
C LEU A 162 -4.10 -1.56 -1.11
N VAL A 163 -2.98 -1.47 -0.40
CA VAL A 163 -2.59 -0.28 0.39
C VAL A 163 -2.42 0.93 -0.53
N THR A 164 -1.72 0.76 -1.67
CA THR A 164 -1.55 1.83 -2.66
C THR A 164 -2.90 2.34 -3.19
N SER A 165 -3.84 1.43 -3.44
CA SER A 165 -5.19 1.79 -3.90
C SER A 165 -5.97 2.56 -2.84
N ALA A 166 -5.80 2.22 -1.56
CA ALA A 166 -6.42 2.94 -0.44
C ALA A 166 -5.92 4.39 -0.34
N PHE A 167 -4.60 4.62 -0.44
CA PHE A 167 -4.08 5.99 -0.50
C PHE A 167 -4.61 6.79 -1.70
N ARG A 168 -4.73 6.15 -2.88
CA ARG A 168 -5.31 6.78 -4.07
C ARG A 168 -6.80 7.12 -3.95
N GLN A 169 -7.51 6.50 -3.02
CA GLN A 169 -8.91 6.85 -2.73
C GLN A 169 -8.99 8.08 -1.82
N GLU A 170 -8.02 8.25 -0.91
CA GLU A 170 -7.93 9.43 -0.04
C GLU A 170 -7.44 10.66 -0.79
N VAL A 171 -6.50 10.49 -1.72
CA VAL A 171 -5.91 11.59 -2.51
C VAL A 171 -6.00 11.27 -3.99
N ARG A 172 -6.75 12.09 -4.75
CA ARG A 172 -6.90 11.88 -6.19
C ARG A 172 -5.58 12.20 -6.89
N TYR A 173 -5.16 11.29 -7.75
CA TYR A 173 -3.96 11.48 -8.57
C TYR A 173 -4.10 12.71 -9.48
N GLY A 174 -3.01 13.46 -9.66
CA GLY A 174 -2.95 14.56 -10.63
C GLY A 174 -3.57 15.88 -10.17
N GLN A 175 -3.91 16.04 -8.88
CA GLN A 175 -4.39 17.33 -8.35
C GLN A 175 -3.30 18.42 -8.29
N GLY A 176 -2.02 18.08 -8.48
CA GLY A 176 -0.89 19.01 -8.49
C GLY A 176 -0.55 19.62 -7.12
N VAL A 177 -1.51 19.63 -6.19
CA VAL A 177 -1.36 20.07 -4.81
C VAL A 177 -1.11 18.85 -3.94
N LEU A 178 0.04 18.82 -3.27
CA LEU A 178 0.34 17.84 -2.23
C LEU A 178 -0.41 18.24 -0.94
N PRO A 179 -0.93 17.26 -0.17
CA PRO A 179 -1.53 17.55 1.12
C PRO A 179 -0.51 18.21 2.05
N GLU A 180 -1.00 19.12 2.91
CA GLU A 180 -0.17 19.68 3.97
C GLU A 180 0.31 18.56 4.91
N LEU A 181 1.44 18.74 5.61
CA LEU A 181 2.01 17.72 6.49
C LEU A 181 0.99 17.14 7.49
N GLY A 182 0.14 17.99 8.10
CA GLY A 182 -0.91 17.53 9.00
C GLY A 182 -1.94 16.65 8.28
N GLU A 183 -2.46 17.08 7.14
CA GLU A 183 -3.42 16.32 6.35
C GLU A 183 -2.84 14.99 5.85
N LEU A 184 -1.57 14.98 5.45
CA LEU A 184 -0.86 13.77 5.06
C LEU A 184 -0.79 12.77 6.22
N GLN A 185 -0.43 13.22 7.43
CA GLN A 185 -0.43 12.36 8.61
C GLN A 185 -1.83 11.78 8.85
N ASP A 186 -2.87 12.60 8.76
CA ASP A 186 -4.27 12.15 8.88
C ASP A 186 -4.62 11.06 7.85
N ILE A 187 -4.20 11.22 6.59
CA ILE A 187 -4.39 10.24 5.52
C ILE A 187 -3.66 8.94 5.85
N MET A 188 -2.38 9.02 6.23
CA MET A 188 -1.58 7.85 6.61
C MET A 188 -2.22 7.08 7.76
N ARG A 189 -2.76 7.77 8.77
CA ARG A 189 -3.50 7.15 9.88
C ARG A 189 -4.74 6.42 9.41
N ARG A 190 -5.56 7.04 8.55
CA ARG A 190 -6.78 6.39 8.03
C ARG A 190 -6.47 5.17 7.17
N VAL A 191 -5.37 5.19 6.42
CA VAL A 191 -4.97 4.03 5.61
C VAL A 191 -4.36 2.93 6.48
N TYR A 192 -3.38 3.25 7.33
CA TYR A 192 -2.68 2.25 8.13
C TYR A 192 -3.47 1.71 9.33
N SER A 193 -4.52 2.40 9.78
CA SER A 193 -5.48 1.83 10.72
C SER A 193 -6.36 0.74 10.10
N ARG A 194 -6.59 0.79 8.78
CA ARG A 194 -7.31 -0.25 8.03
C ARG A 194 -6.38 -1.36 7.52
N TYR A 195 -5.21 -0.98 7.05
CA TYR A 195 -4.22 -1.87 6.43
C TYR A 195 -2.86 -1.68 7.11
N PRO A 196 -2.65 -2.23 8.31
CA PRO A 196 -1.40 -2.04 9.05
C PRO A 196 -0.22 -2.65 8.30
N LEU A 197 0.96 -2.05 8.48
CA LEU A 197 2.20 -2.55 7.91
C LEU A 197 2.88 -3.49 8.93
N PRO A 198 3.45 -4.63 8.48
CA PRO A 198 4.14 -5.54 9.38
C PRO A 198 5.40 -4.89 9.94
N GLY A 199 5.57 -4.95 11.26
CA GLY A 199 6.75 -4.39 11.95
C GLY A 199 6.77 -2.86 12.08
N ILE A 200 5.74 -2.15 11.60
CA ILE A 200 5.62 -0.70 11.73
C ILE A 200 4.29 -0.37 12.37
N HIS A 201 4.38 0.34 13.50
CA HIS A 201 3.21 0.87 14.19
C HIS A 201 3.11 2.36 13.93
N PHE A 202 2.12 2.75 13.12
CA PHE A 202 1.88 4.16 12.84
C PHE A 202 1.14 4.79 14.02
N GLN A 203 1.77 5.76 14.68
CA GLN A 203 1.14 6.47 15.80
C GLN A 203 0.14 7.48 15.24
N PRO A 204 -1.09 7.52 15.76
CA PRO A 204 -2.07 8.50 15.41
C PRO A 204 -1.74 9.89 15.95
#